data_AF-A0A9D9QZX4-F1
#
_entry.id   AF-A0A9D9QZX4-F1
#
_cell.length_a   1.000
_cell.length_b   1.000
_cell.length_c   1.000
_cell.angle_alpha   90.00
_cell.angle_beta   90.00
_cell.angle_gamma   90.00
#
_symmetry.space_group_name_H-M   'P 1'
#
loop_
_entity.id
_entity.type
_entity.pdbx_description
1 polymer ?
#
loop_
_entity_poly.entity_id
_entity_poly.type
_entity_poly.pdbx_seq_one_letter_code
_entity_poly.pdbx_strand_id
1 'polypeptide(L)' 'EKLRQKCHDLKTIPLIGQQRDDLRKNLRIVAIDKNAIAAFEVIEDKQIVTILNIFYGGRDYEAIMGSETPHINDGLDR' A
#
# COMPACT_ATOMS: atom_id res chain seq x y z
N GLU A 1 -9.29 3.71 16.27
CA GLU A 1 -8.02 4.42 16.58
C GLU A 1 -6.78 3.83 15.89
N LYS A 2 -6.43 2.55 16.10
CA LYS A 2 -5.10 2.00 15.78
C LYS A 2 -4.63 2.10 14.32
N LEU A 3 -5.53 2.03 13.35
CA LEU A 3 -5.17 2.08 11.92
C LEU A 3 -4.71 3.49 11.50
N ARG A 4 -5.38 4.55 11.98
CA ARG A 4 -5.05 5.94 11.64
C ARG A 4 -3.66 6.34 12.11
N GLN A 5 -3.28 5.93 13.33
CA GLN A 5 -1.93 6.19 13.82
C GLN A 5 -0.87 5.46 13.00
N LYS A 6 -1.09 4.18 12.68
CA LYS A 6 -0.16 3.46 11.81
C LYS A 6 -0.03 4.09 10.42
N CYS A 7 -1.12 4.60 9.84
CA CYS A 7 -1.04 5.36 8.59
C CYS A 7 -0.28 6.69 8.75
N HIS A 8 -0.35 7.34 9.92
CA HIS A 8 0.43 8.55 10.20
C HIS A 8 1.91 8.25 10.33
N ASP A 9 2.27 7.13 10.97
CA ASP A 9 3.66 6.66 11.05
C ASP A 9 4.26 6.41 9.65
N LEU A 10 3.48 5.92 8.67
CA LEU A 10 3.95 5.79 7.28
C LEU A 10 4.38 7.12 6.66
N LYS A 11 3.82 8.24 7.12
CA LYS A 11 4.21 9.58 6.64
C LYS A 11 5.58 9.98 7.20
N THR A 12 5.90 9.59 8.44
CA THR A 12 7.17 9.92 9.10
C THR A 12 8.31 9.01 8.66
N ILE A 13 8.01 7.75 8.31
CA ILE A 13 8.98 6.76 7.86
C ILE A 13 8.51 6.09 6.55
N PRO A 14 8.54 6.83 5.42
CA PRO A 14 7.96 6.35 4.16
C PRO A 14 8.71 5.13 3.58
N LEU A 15 9.98 4.95 3.95
CA LEU A 15 10.83 3.88 3.44
C LEU A 15 10.70 2.55 4.23
N ILE A 16 9.68 2.40 5.08
CA ILE A 16 9.45 1.12 5.76
C ILE A 16 8.78 0.08 4.88
N GLY A 17 8.94 -1.18 5.28
CA GLY A 17 8.36 -2.32 4.58
C GLY A 17 9.21 -2.78 3.40
N GLN A 18 8.70 -3.81 2.73
CA GLN A 18 9.37 -4.43 1.60
C GLN A 18 9.04 -3.66 0.32
N GLN A 19 10.08 -3.21 -0.38
CA GLN A 19 9.93 -2.65 -1.72
C GLN A 19 9.73 -3.80 -2.72
N ARG A 20 8.67 -3.70 -3.53
CA ARG A 20 8.24 -4.71 -4.49
C ARG A 20 8.13 -4.09 -5.87
N ASP A 21 9.24 -3.55 -6.37
CA ASP A 21 9.32 -3.01 -7.74
C ASP A 21 9.06 -4.06 -8.80
N ASP A 22 9.31 -5.33 -8.47
CA ASP A 22 8.94 -6.51 -9.28
C ASP A 22 7.44 -6.61 -9.57
N LEU A 23 6.56 -6.07 -8.71
CA LEU A 23 5.12 -5.99 -8.96
C LEU A 23 4.73 -4.64 -9.57
N ARG A 24 5.26 -3.54 -9.02
CA ARG A 24 4.96 -2.18 -9.48
C ARG A 24 6.02 -1.21 -8.99
N LYS A 25 6.46 -0.31 -9.86
CA LYS A 25 7.53 0.64 -9.55
C LYS A 25 7.17 1.54 -8.36
N ASN A 26 8.07 1.64 -7.38
CA ASN A 26 7.88 2.37 -6.10
C ASN A 26 6.81 1.77 -5.17
N LEU A 27 6.34 0.56 -5.43
CA LEU A 27 5.41 -0.14 -4.55
C LEU A 27 6.12 -0.62 -3.30
N ARG A 28 5.50 -0.37 -2.15
CA ARG A 28 5.92 -0.86 -0.85
C ARG A 28 4.77 -1.57 -0.16
N ILE A 29 5.12 -2.65 0.52
CA ILE A 29 4.21 -3.48 1.29
C ILE A 29 4.67 -3.49 2.74
N VAL A 30 3.78 -3.18 3.67
CA VAL A 30 4.07 -3.25 5.11
C VAL A 30 2.92 -3.89 5.87
N ALA A 31 3.25 -4.79 6.79
CA ALA A 31 2.28 -5.32 7.73
C ALA A 31 1.93 -4.22 8.75
N ILE A 32 0.72 -3.68 8.64
CA ILE A 32 0.20 -2.70 9.60
C ILE A 32 -0.54 -3.37 10.73
N ASP A 33 -0.94 -4.63 10.67
CA ASP A 33 -1.52 -5.33 11.82
C ASP A 33 -1.29 -6.84 11.72
N LYS A 34 -1.70 -7.61 12.73
CA LYS A 34 -1.52 -9.08 12.74
C LYS A 34 -2.12 -9.75 11.51
N ASN A 35 -3.23 -9.19 11.02
CA ASN A 35 -3.95 -9.68 9.86
C ASN A 35 -4.15 -8.59 8.80
N ALA A 36 -3.34 -7.53 8.79
CA ALA A 36 -3.53 -6.41 7.86
C ALA A 36 -2.20 -5.97 7.24
N ILE A 37 -2.19 -5.86 5.92
CA ILE A 37 -1.04 -5.47 5.11
C ILE A 37 -1.44 -4.26 4.28
N ALA A 38 -0.70 -3.16 4.37
CA ALA A 38 -0.89 -1.99 3.53
C ALA A 38 0.05 -2.04 2.34
N ALA A 39 -0.52 -1.80 1.15
CA ALA A 39 0.20 -1.55 -0.08
C ALA A 39 0.14 -0.06 -0.39
N PHE A 40 1.30 0.56 -0.55
CA PHE A 40 1.42 1.99 -0.79
C PHE A 40 2.59 2.30 -1.70
N GLU A 41 2.48 3.41 -2.43
CA GLU A 41 3.55 3.95 -3.26
C GLU A 41 4.18 5.15 -2.56
N VAL A 42 5.50 5.26 -2.67
CA VAL A 42 6.25 6.41 -2.16
C VAL A 42 6.81 7.19 -3.32
N ILE A 43 6.40 8.45 -3.44
CA ILE A 43 6.93 9.39 -4.41
C ILE A 43 7.91 10.28 -3.67
N GLU A 44 9.19 9.90 -3.66
CA GLU A 44 10.24 10.60 -2.91
C GLU A 44 10.40 12.06 -3.38
N ASP A 45 10.34 12.31 -4.68
CA ASP A 45 10.42 13.65 -5.30
C ASP A 45 9.40 14.63 -4.71
N LYS A 46 8.18 14.14 -4.45
CA LYS A 46 7.07 14.94 -3.92
C LYS A 46 6.86 14.78 -2.42
N GLN A 47 7.60 13.88 -1.77
CA GLN A 47 7.38 13.44 -0.38
C GLN A 47 5.92 13.02 -0.13
N ILE A 48 5.32 12.31 -1.09
CA ILE A 48 3.93 11.84 -1.03
C ILE A 48 3.91 10.33 -0.82
N VAL A 49 3.06 9.88 0.10
CA VAL A 49 2.75 8.46 0.31
C VAL A 49 1.31 8.23 -0.14
N THR A 50 1.13 7.39 -1.16
CA THR A 50 -0.18 7.05 -1.70
C THR A 50 -0.54 5.63 -1.27
N ILE A 51 -1.54 5.49 -0.40
CA ILE A 51 -2.04 4.16 -0.01
C ILE A 51 -2.89 3.63 -1.16
N LEU A 52 -2.44 2.55 -1.80
CA LEU A 52 -3.16 1.90 -2.88
C LEU A 52 -4.27 0.98 -2.37
N ASN A 53 -3.93 0.14 -1.39
CA ASN A 53 -4.88 -0.82 -0.85
C ASN A 53 -4.45 -1.31 0.54
N ILE A 54 -5.40 -1.86 1.30
CA ILE A 54 -5.14 -2.54 2.57
C ILE A 54 -5.76 -3.93 2.51
N PHE A 55 -4.91 -4.95 2.51
CA PHE A 55 -5.28 -6.35 2.47
C PHE A 55 -5.47 -6.90 3.88
N TYR A 56 -6.57 -7.60 4.13
CA TYR A 56 -6.87 -8.23 5.42
C TYR A 56 -6.89 -9.76 5.31
N GLY A 57 -6.44 -10.47 6.34
CA GLY A 57 -6.65 -11.91 6.51
C GLY A 57 -5.75 -12.82 5.67
N GLY A 58 -4.49 -12.44 5.44
CA GLY A 58 -3.53 -13.28 4.71
C GLY A 58 -3.85 -13.43 3.23
N ARG A 59 -4.57 -12.47 2.65
CA ARG A 59 -4.84 -12.40 1.21
C ARG A 59 -3.51 -12.32 0.45
N ASP A 60 -3.43 -13.11 -0.62
CA ASP A 60 -2.29 -13.18 -1.52
C ASP A 60 -2.20 -11.88 -2.34
N TYR A 61 -1.61 -10.85 -1.75
CA TYR A 61 -1.49 -9.53 -2.37
C TYR A 61 -0.65 -9.60 -3.64
N GLU A 62 0.26 -10.58 -3.75
CA GLU A 62 1.07 -10.83 -4.94
C GLU A 62 0.19 -11.24 -6.13
N ALA A 63 -0.78 -12.14 -5.91
CA ALA A 63 -1.74 -12.51 -6.94
C ALA A 63 -2.66 -11.34 -7.35
N ILE A 64 -3.07 -10.49 -6.40
CA ILE A 64 -3.98 -9.35 -6.66
C ILE A 64 -3.25 -8.19 -7.36
N MET A 65 -1.99 -7.93 -7.03
CA MET A 65 -1.20 -6.85 -7.61
C MET A 65 -0.44 -7.29 -8.87
N GLY A 66 -0.12 -8.57 -8.99
CA GLY A 66 0.60 -9.15 -10.14
C GLY A 66 -0.30 -9.71 -11.24
N SER A 67 -1.55 -10.08 -10.94
CA SER A 67 -2.55 -10.23 -12.01
C SER A 67 -3.01 -8.86 -12.43
N GLU A 68 -2.92 -8.57 -13.73
CA GLU A 68 -3.39 -7.37 -14.40
C GLU A 68 -4.93 -7.23 -14.34
N THR A 69 -5.53 -7.36 -13.15
CA THR A 69 -6.95 -7.09 -12.97
C THR A 69 -7.17 -5.60 -13.05
N PRO A 70 -8.02 -5.12 -13.99
CA PRO A 70 -8.26 -3.71 -14.19
C PRO A 70 -8.69 -3.07 -12.88
N HIS A 71 -8.00 -1.99 -12.55
CA HIS A 71 -8.26 -1.14 -11.41
C HIS A 71 -9.76 -0.83 -11.30
N ILE A 72 -10.47 -1.47 -10.37
CA ILE A 72 -11.75 -0.97 -9.89
C ILE A 72 -11.44 0.22 -8.98
N ASN A 73 -10.97 1.31 -9.58
CA ASN A 73 -11.00 2.66 -9.00
C ASN A 73 -11.64 3.62 -10.01
N ASP A 74 -12.54 3.10 -10.86
CA ASP A 74 -13.55 3.92 -11.53
C ASP A 74 -14.60 4.27 -10.47
N GLY A 75 -14.51 5.48 -9.90
CA GLY A 75 -15.58 6.01 -9.05
C GLY A 75 -15.18 6.64 -7.71
N LEU A 76 -14.12 7.44 -7.65
CA LEU A 76 -14.06 8.52 -6.65
C LEU A 76 -13.69 9.87 -7.31
N ASP A 77 -14.43 10.21 -8.36
CA ASP A 77 -14.72 11.59 -8.74
C ASP A 77 -16.23 11.76 -8.62
N ARG A 78 -16.71 12.19 -7.45
CA ARG A 78 -17.95 12.96 -7.24
C ARG A 78 -17.86 13.70 -5.91
#